data_AF-A0A248TH66-F1
#
_entry.id   AF-A0A248TH66-F1
#
_cell.length_a   1.000
_cell.length_b   1.000
_cell.length_c   1.000
_cell.angle_alpha   90.00
_cell.angle_beta   90.00
_cell.angle_gamma   90.00
#
_symmetry.space_group_name_H-M   'P 1'
#
loop_
_entity.id
_entity.type
_entity.pdbx_description
1 polymer ?
#
loop_
_entity_poly.entity_id
_entity_poly.type
_entity_poly.pdbx_seq_one_letter_code
_entity_poly.pdbx_strand_id
1 'polypeptide(L)'
;MTQWTVLYQKEITEMVRNYKILWIPIVFILLGVMQPVSSYYMPEILDTFGGLPEGTILEMPTPTGAEVLMNVLSNYGMLGVLILVLSAMGIVSEEKQSGVAAMVMIKPVSYSSYILSKWAGLLTITFVSLLIGYVASWYYTSLLIETVAFERVFQSVVIYSIWLVFVVTLTLFFSTIMKGNGGVAFVTIFVVFAISTVTSLLGKYLKWSPATMTEHTGQVLLSGKLDSSFLLAFITTIAIIIVVLIASVQIFKRKDLLE
;
A
#
# COMPACT_ATOMS: atom_id res chain seq x y z
N MET A 1 -16.75 23.93 11.85
CA MET A 1 -16.17 22.65 11.41
C MET A 1 -17.24 21.86 10.67
N THR A 2 -16.95 21.33 9.48
CA THR A 2 -17.91 20.48 8.77
C THR A 2 -18.00 19.11 9.44
N GLN A 3 -19.15 18.44 9.38
CA GLN A 3 -19.34 17.12 10.01
C GLN A 3 -18.24 16.12 9.59
N TRP A 4 -17.82 16.16 8.32
CA TRP A 4 -16.75 15.31 7.79
C TRP A 4 -15.40 15.52 8.50
N THR A 5 -15.02 16.78 8.77
CA THR A 5 -13.74 17.07 9.46
C THR A 5 -13.69 16.50 10.87
N VAL A 6 -14.83 16.50 11.58
CA VAL A 6 -14.93 15.94 12.93
C VAL A 6 -14.78 14.42 12.90
N LEU A 7 -15.42 13.75 11.93
CA LEU A 7 -15.26 12.30 11.75
C LEU A 7 -13.83 11.93 11.38
N TYR A 8 -13.21 12.67 10.46
CA TYR A 8 -11.81 12.44 10.09
C TYR A 8 -10.87 12.61 11.29
N GLN A 9 -11.05 13.67 12.09
CA GLN A 9 -10.27 13.87 13.31
C GLN A 9 -10.47 12.74 14.33
N LYS A 10 -11.69 12.20 14.44
CA LYS A 10 -11.98 11.01 15.25
C LYS A 10 -11.15 9.82 14.77
N GLU A 11 -11.12 9.55 13.45
CA GLU A 11 -10.35 8.42 12.89
C GLU A 11 -8.85 8.58 13.13
N ILE A 12 -8.29 9.78 12.93
CA ILE A 12 -6.87 10.05 13.23
C ILE A 12 -6.60 9.88 14.73
N THR A 13 -7.47 10.37 15.61
CA THR A 13 -7.32 10.23 17.06
C THR A 13 -7.34 8.76 17.47
N GLU A 14 -8.18 7.95 16.86
CA GLU A 14 -8.23 6.51 17.10
C GLU A 14 -6.94 5.82 16.64
N MET A 15 -6.42 6.18 15.47
CA MET A 15 -5.14 5.67 14.98
C MET A 15 -3.95 6.07 15.87
N VAL A 16 -4.00 7.27 16.45
CA VAL A 16 -3.00 7.72 17.44
C VAL A 16 -3.10 6.90 18.72
N ARG A 17 -4.30 6.71 19.28
CA ARG A 17 -4.52 5.97 20.52
C ARG A 17 -4.18 4.48 20.41
N ASN A 18 -4.41 3.90 19.24
CA ASN A 18 -4.06 2.52 18.92
C ASN A 18 -2.61 2.37 18.40
N TYR A 19 -1.80 3.44 18.50
CA TYR A 19 -0.40 3.49 18.04
C TYR A 19 -0.17 3.17 16.56
N LYS A 20 -1.22 3.08 15.73
CA LYS A 20 -1.15 2.82 14.28
C LYS A 20 -0.30 3.87 13.57
N ILE A 21 -0.37 5.12 14.03
CA ILE A 21 0.43 6.21 13.48
C ILE A 21 1.94 6.05 13.69
N LEU A 22 2.35 5.23 14.66
CA LEU A 22 3.74 5.02 15.00
C LEU A 22 4.27 3.70 14.42
N TRP A 23 3.56 2.59 14.65
CA TRP A 23 4.08 1.28 14.24
C TRP A 23 4.02 1.06 12.73
N ILE A 24 3.02 1.58 12.00
CA ILE A 24 2.92 1.39 10.55
C ILE A 24 4.09 2.09 9.82
N PRO A 25 4.40 3.37 10.07
CA PRO A 25 5.58 4.00 9.47
C PRO A 25 6.89 3.32 9.84
N ILE A 26 7.05 2.87 11.09
CA ILE A 26 8.26 2.15 11.52
C ILE A 26 8.44 0.88 10.69
N VAL A 27 7.38 0.10 10.50
CA VAL A 27 7.45 -1.12 9.71
C VAL A 27 7.79 -0.81 8.25
N PHE A 28 7.22 0.25 7.66
CA PHE A 28 7.61 0.69 6.32
C PHE A 28 9.08 1.11 6.24
N ILE A 29 9.59 1.85 7.22
CA ILE A 29 11.02 2.19 7.31
C ILE A 29 11.87 0.92 7.34
N LEU A 30 11.54 -0.03 8.21
CA LEU A 30 12.28 -1.29 8.31
C LEU A 30 12.29 -2.05 6.98
N LEU A 31 11.13 -2.21 6.34
CA LEU A 31 11.02 -2.86 5.04
C LEU A 31 11.80 -2.12 3.94
N GLY A 32 11.81 -0.78 3.97
CA GLY A 32 12.49 0.06 3.00
C GLY A 32 14.01 0.08 3.14
N VAL A 33 14.51 0.10 4.38
CA VAL A 33 15.95 0.14 4.68
C VAL A 33 16.57 -1.26 4.59
N MET A 34 15.80 -2.31 4.86
CA MET A 34 16.28 -3.69 4.80
C MET A 34 16.88 -4.04 3.43
N GLN A 35 16.32 -3.54 2.33
CA GLN A 35 16.85 -3.85 1.00
C GLN A 35 18.24 -3.25 0.72
N PRO A 36 18.49 -1.92 0.80
CA PRO A 36 19.81 -1.38 0.54
C PRO A 36 20.88 -1.92 1.50
N VAL A 37 20.53 -2.12 2.77
CA VAL A 37 21.46 -2.69 3.75
C VAL A 37 21.81 -4.14 3.39
N SER A 38 20.80 -4.99 3.16
CA SER A 38 21.05 -6.39 2.80
C SER A 38 21.76 -6.55 1.46
N SER A 39 21.46 -5.71 0.48
CA SER A 39 22.14 -5.74 -0.83
C SER A 39 23.61 -5.34 -0.72
N TYR A 40 23.93 -4.33 0.10
CA TYR A 40 25.32 -3.89 0.30
C TYR A 40 26.16 -4.93 1.04
N TYR A 41 25.62 -5.51 2.12
CA TYR A 41 26.34 -6.49 2.94
C TYR A 41 26.22 -7.94 2.43
N MET A 42 25.54 -8.18 1.29
CA MET A 42 25.37 -9.53 0.74
C MET A 42 26.70 -10.28 0.54
N PRO A 43 27.76 -9.67 -0.04
CA PRO A 43 29.04 -10.37 -0.21
C PRO A 43 29.64 -10.81 1.14
N GLU A 44 29.64 -9.92 2.14
CA GLU A 44 30.19 -10.20 3.48
C GLU A 44 29.39 -11.29 4.22
N ILE A 45 28.07 -11.31 4.04
CA ILE A 45 27.19 -12.37 4.57
C ILE A 45 27.55 -13.72 3.93
N LEU A 46 27.80 -13.76 2.63
CA LEU A 46 28.18 -14.98 1.92
C LEU A 46 29.59 -15.46 2.27
N ASP A 47 30.53 -14.54 2.46
CA ASP A 47 31.90 -14.88 2.88
C ASP A 47 31.91 -15.48 4.29
N THR A 48 31.10 -14.94 5.21
CA THR A 48 31.07 -15.37 6.61
C THR A 48 30.20 -16.62 6.83
N PHE A 49 29.06 -16.72 6.13
CA PHE A 49 28.04 -17.74 6.39
C PHE A 49 27.77 -18.68 5.20
N GLY A 50 28.35 -18.42 4.03
CA GLY A 50 28.05 -19.15 2.78
C GLY A 50 28.80 -20.48 2.62
N GLY A 51 29.76 -20.80 3.51
CA GLY A 51 30.51 -22.06 3.46
C GLY A 51 31.28 -22.28 2.15
N LEU A 52 31.70 -21.18 1.51
CA LEU A 52 32.38 -21.21 0.23
C LEU A 52 33.79 -21.83 0.38
N PRO A 53 34.23 -22.72 -0.53
CA PRO A 53 35.60 -23.20 -0.54
C PRO A 53 36.59 -22.04 -0.63
N GLU A 54 37.69 -22.12 0.12
CA GLU A 54 38.76 -21.11 0.09
C GLU A 54 39.22 -20.87 -1.37
N GLY A 55 39.12 -19.62 -1.84
CA GLY A 55 39.48 -19.22 -3.20
C GLY A 55 38.31 -19.05 -4.19
N THR A 56 37.06 -19.18 -3.76
CA THR A 56 35.89 -18.88 -4.61
C THR A 56 35.73 -17.37 -4.76
N ILE A 57 36.09 -16.82 -5.92
CA ILE A 57 35.88 -15.40 -6.24
C ILE A 57 34.42 -15.24 -6.68
N LEU A 58 33.55 -14.76 -5.78
CA LEU A 58 32.19 -14.36 -6.11
C LEU A 58 32.19 -12.94 -6.69
N GLU A 59 32.35 -12.81 -8.00
CA GLU A 59 32.01 -11.56 -8.70
C GLU A 59 30.48 -11.46 -8.84
N MET A 60 29.78 -11.19 -7.73
CA MET A 60 28.37 -10.80 -7.82
C MET A 60 28.30 -9.33 -8.27
N PRO A 61 27.62 -9.02 -9.39
CA PRO A 61 27.43 -7.63 -9.78
C PRO A 61 26.62 -6.93 -8.69
N THR A 62 27.14 -5.82 -8.19
CA THR A 62 26.40 -4.98 -7.24
C THR A 62 25.15 -4.45 -7.93
N PRO A 63 23.95 -4.65 -7.36
CA PRO A 63 22.72 -4.16 -7.98
C PRO A 63 22.77 -2.65 -8.08
N THR A 64 22.22 -2.10 -9.17
CA THR A 64 22.11 -0.65 -9.35
C THR A 64 21.17 -0.03 -8.31
N GLY A 65 21.32 1.26 -8.04
CA GLY A 65 20.43 1.94 -7.08
C GLY A 65 18.95 1.85 -7.48
N ALA A 66 18.67 1.85 -8.80
CA ALA A 66 17.31 1.71 -9.32
C ALA A 66 16.71 0.31 -9.10
N GLU A 67 17.52 -0.74 -9.24
CA GLU A 67 17.09 -2.13 -8.96
C GLU A 67 16.78 -2.34 -7.48
N VAL A 68 17.60 -1.76 -6.59
CA VAL A 68 17.37 -1.83 -5.14
C VAL A 68 16.06 -1.15 -4.76
N LEU A 69 15.79 0.05 -5.28
CA LEU A 69 14.52 0.73 -5.05
C LEU A 69 13.32 -0.01 -5.65
N MET A 70 13.50 -0.68 -6.80
CA MET A 70 12.48 -1.56 -7.37
C MET A 70 12.18 -2.74 -6.43
N ASN A 71 13.20 -3.37 -5.86
CA ASN A 71 13.04 -4.45 -4.89
C ASN A 71 12.34 -3.98 -3.60
N VAL A 72 12.61 -2.75 -3.15
CA VAL A 72 11.90 -2.11 -2.02
C VAL A 72 10.40 -2.02 -2.31
N LEU A 73 10.03 -1.54 -3.50
CA LEU A 73 8.62 -1.42 -3.90
C LEU A 73 7.94 -2.78 -4.07
N SER A 74 8.68 -3.78 -4.56
CA SER A 74 8.21 -5.17 -4.62
C SER A 74 7.89 -5.70 -3.22
N ASN A 75 8.78 -5.47 -2.25
CA ASN A 75 8.54 -5.83 -0.84
C ASN A 75 7.36 -5.07 -0.23
N TYR A 76 7.21 -3.77 -0.52
CA TYR A 76 6.00 -3.05 -0.13
C TYR A 76 4.76 -3.64 -0.79
N GLY A 77 4.86 -4.14 -2.03
CA GLY A 77 3.76 -4.76 -2.77
C GLY A 77 3.26 -6.05 -2.12
N MET A 78 4.13 -6.76 -1.42
CA MET A 78 3.79 -7.99 -0.69
C MET A 78 3.57 -7.72 0.80
N LEU A 79 4.63 -7.38 1.53
CA LEU A 79 4.62 -7.21 2.98
C LEU A 79 3.95 -5.90 3.39
N GLY A 80 4.24 -4.80 2.68
CA GLY A 80 3.62 -3.50 2.97
C GLY A 80 2.09 -3.54 2.80
N VAL A 81 1.61 -4.14 1.71
CA VAL A 81 0.19 -4.39 1.46
C VAL A 81 -0.42 -5.25 2.56
N LEU A 82 0.24 -6.36 2.93
CA LEU A 82 -0.24 -7.23 4.01
C LEU A 82 -0.40 -6.45 5.33
N ILE A 83 0.59 -5.68 5.72
CA ILE A 83 0.58 -4.87 6.94
C ILE A 83 -0.53 -3.82 6.90
N LEU A 84 -0.69 -3.12 5.77
CA LEU A 84 -1.76 -2.13 5.60
C LEU A 84 -3.14 -2.78 5.73
N VAL A 85 -3.37 -3.90 5.03
CA VAL A 85 -4.65 -4.61 5.09
C VAL A 85 -4.95 -5.09 6.51
N LEU A 86 -3.98 -5.71 7.19
CA LEU A 86 -4.17 -6.16 8.57
C LEU A 86 -4.43 -5.01 9.55
N SER A 87 -3.79 -3.85 9.32
CA SER A 87 -4.02 -2.66 10.15
C SER A 87 -5.42 -2.04 9.95
N ALA A 88 -6.01 -2.27 8.77
CA ALA A 88 -7.24 -1.63 8.31
C ALA A 88 -8.45 -2.58 8.25
N MET A 89 -8.27 -3.89 8.43
CA MET A 89 -9.33 -4.90 8.27
C MET A 89 -10.58 -4.61 9.12
N GLY A 90 -10.39 -4.05 10.33
CA GLY A 90 -11.43 -3.72 11.29
C GLY A 90 -12.13 -2.37 11.09
N ILE A 91 -11.69 -1.54 10.12
CA ILE A 91 -12.06 -0.10 10.06
C ILE A 91 -13.57 0.18 10.04
N VAL A 92 -14.37 -0.71 9.43
CA VAL A 92 -15.84 -0.63 9.43
C VAL A 92 -16.46 -1.89 10.03
N SER A 93 -15.87 -3.07 9.85
CA SER A 93 -16.39 -4.34 10.37
C SER A 93 -16.48 -4.36 11.89
N GLU A 94 -15.46 -3.86 12.58
CA GLU A 94 -15.41 -3.84 14.05
C GLU A 94 -16.41 -2.86 14.65
N GLU A 95 -16.59 -1.70 14.03
CA GLU A 95 -17.59 -0.71 14.46
C GLU A 95 -19.03 -1.17 14.24
N LYS A 96 -19.28 -1.98 13.20
CA LYS A 96 -20.58 -2.64 13.03
C LYS A 96 -20.81 -3.69 14.11
N GLN A 97 -19.83 -4.56 14.36
CA GLN A 97 -19.96 -5.63 15.36
C GLN A 97 -20.11 -5.10 16.79
N SER A 98 -19.47 -3.98 17.12
CA SER A 98 -19.55 -3.35 18.44
C SER A 98 -20.75 -2.40 18.60
N GLY A 99 -21.57 -2.20 17.56
CA GLY A 99 -22.70 -1.26 17.58
C GLY A 99 -22.30 0.23 17.56
N VAL A 100 -21.00 0.55 17.49
CA VAL A 100 -20.50 1.92 17.39
C VAL A 100 -21.00 2.60 16.12
N ALA A 101 -21.05 1.87 15.01
CA ALA A 101 -21.57 2.39 13.75
C ALA A 101 -23.03 2.86 13.88
N ALA A 102 -23.88 2.10 14.59
CA ALA A 102 -25.26 2.50 14.86
C ALA A 102 -25.32 3.77 15.72
N MET A 103 -24.51 3.86 16.78
CA MET A 103 -24.45 5.04 17.66
C MET A 103 -24.03 6.31 16.92
N VAL A 104 -23.08 6.21 16.00
CA VAL A 104 -22.65 7.35 15.18
C VAL A 104 -23.77 7.81 14.23
N MET A 105 -24.52 6.86 13.66
CA MET A 105 -25.58 7.12 12.68
C MET A 105 -26.91 7.61 13.30
N ILE A 106 -27.05 7.60 14.63
CA ILE A 106 -28.15 8.31 15.33
C ILE A 106 -28.04 9.82 15.11
N LYS A 107 -26.82 10.33 14.92
CA LYS A 107 -26.59 11.74 14.58
C LYS A 107 -26.89 11.94 13.10
N PRO A 108 -27.39 13.13 12.68
CA PRO A 108 -27.73 13.42 11.28
C PRO A 108 -26.45 13.62 10.44
N VAL A 109 -25.71 12.53 10.24
CA VAL A 109 -24.45 12.46 9.50
C VAL A 109 -24.71 11.67 8.22
N SER A 110 -24.19 12.15 7.09
CA SER A 110 -24.33 11.42 5.84
C SER A 110 -23.50 10.14 5.84
N TYR A 111 -24.05 9.04 5.30
CA TYR A 111 -23.33 7.77 5.11
C TYR A 111 -22.05 7.95 4.29
N SER A 112 -22.09 8.85 3.29
CA SER A 112 -20.92 9.21 2.48
C SER A 112 -19.84 9.87 3.31
N SER A 113 -20.19 10.81 4.20
CA SER A 113 -19.21 11.47 5.08
C SER A 113 -18.55 10.48 6.03
N TYR A 114 -19.30 9.51 6.55
CA TYR A 114 -18.76 8.46 7.41
C TYR A 114 -17.73 7.59 6.66
N ILE A 115 -18.09 7.01 5.52
CA ILE A 115 -17.18 6.15 4.74
C ILE A 115 -15.96 6.93 4.22
N LEU A 116 -16.17 8.13 3.68
CA LEU A 116 -15.07 8.94 3.13
C LEU A 116 -14.11 9.41 4.23
N SER A 117 -14.59 9.66 5.45
CA SER A 117 -13.70 10.02 6.56
C SER A 117 -12.75 8.88 6.93
N LYS A 118 -13.25 7.64 6.96
CA LYS A 118 -12.45 6.42 7.20
C LYS A 118 -11.45 6.19 6.08
N TRP A 119 -11.89 6.30 4.84
CA TRP A 119 -11.02 6.19 3.68
C TRP A 119 -9.89 7.23 3.72
N ALA A 120 -10.22 8.51 3.99
CA ALA A 120 -9.22 9.56 4.12
C ALA A 120 -8.23 9.33 5.27
N GLY A 121 -8.70 8.82 6.41
CA GLY A 121 -7.84 8.42 7.54
C GLY A 121 -6.83 7.35 7.13
N LEU A 122 -7.31 6.29 6.47
CA LEU A 122 -6.45 5.22 5.95
C LEU A 122 -5.46 5.71 4.89
N LEU A 123 -5.86 6.59 4.00
CA LEU A 123 -4.95 7.20 3.02
C LEU A 123 -3.86 8.04 3.69
N THR A 124 -4.22 8.81 4.72
CA THR A 124 -3.26 9.65 5.44
C THR A 124 -2.14 8.80 6.03
N ILE A 125 -2.49 7.75 6.78
CA ILE A 125 -1.47 6.88 7.39
C ILE A 125 -0.66 6.11 6.33
N THR A 126 -1.30 5.69 5.25
CA THR A 126 -0.64 4.99 4.15
C THR A 126 0.39 5.87 3.46
N PHE A 127 0.04 7.12 3.12
CA PHE A 127 0.96 8.04 2.47
C PHE A 127 2.09 8.49 3.38
N VAL A 128 1.81 8.79 4.65
CA VAL A 128 2.86 9.13 5.62
C VAL A 128 3.85 7.98 5.78
N SER A 129 3.35 6.74 5.91
CA SER A 129 4.20 5.55 6.03
C SER A 129 5.03 5.29 4.78
N LEU A 130 4.41 5.37 3.60
CA LEU A 130 5.10 5.20 2.31
C LEU A 130 6.18 6.26 2.14
N LEU A 131 5.87 7.55 2.38
CA LEU A 131 6.82 8.64 2.19
C LEU A 131 8.02 8.50 3.11
N ILE A 132 7.80 8.29 4.41
CA ILE A 132 8.90 8.16 5.38
C ILE A 132 9.74 6.92 5.06
N GLY A 133 9.12 5.77 4.81
CA GLY A 133 9.83 4.54 4.51
C GLY A 133 10.60 4.60 3.20
N TYR A 134 10.05 5.22 2.16
CA TYR A 134 10.70 5.33 0.86
C TYR A 134 11.81 6.39 0.85
N VAL A 135 11.65 7.51 1.56
CA VAL A 135 12.72 8.49 1.77
C VAL A 135 13.89 7.86 2.52
N ALA A 136 13.61 7.08 3.57
CA ALA A 136 14.65 6.33 4.26
C ALA A 136 15.37 5.37 3.30
N SER A 137 14.63 4.60 2.51
CA SER A 137 15.21 3.69 1.51
C SER A 137 16.08 4.43 0.48
N TRP A 138 15.61 5.54 -0.07
CA TRP A 138 16.38 6.35 -1.03
C TRP A 138 17.65 6.94 -0.41
N TYR A 139 17.58 7.39 0.84
CA TYR A 139 18.74 7.89 1.58
C TYR A 139 19.80 6.79 1.76
N TYR A 140 19.42 5.60 2.23
CA TYR A 140 20.37 4.50 2.43
C TYR A 140 20.90 3.93 1.11
N THR A 141 20.08 3.84 0.07
CA THR A 141 20.53 3.43 -1.28
C THR A 141 21.56 4.40 -1.85
N SER A 142 21.34 5.71 -1.68
CA SER A 142 22.28 6.74 -2.17
C SER A 142 23.60 6.75 -1.38
N LEU A 143 23.56 6.39 -0.09
CA LEU A 143 24.74 6.33 0.78
C LEU A 143 25.58 5.07 0.53
N LEU A 144 24.94 3.91 0.39
CA LEU A 144 25.61 2.61 0.34
C LEU A 144 25.91 2.12 -1.08
N ILE A 145 25.09 2.47 -2.06
CA ILE A 145 25.10 1.82 -3.39
C ILE A 145 25.32 2.84 -4.49
N GLU A 146 24.26 3.54 -4.90
CA GLU A 146 24.28 4.45 -6.04
C GLU A 146 23.19 5.50 -5.87
N THR A 147 23.48 6.74 -6.26
CA THR A 147 22.51 7.83 -6.20
C THR A 147 21.53 7.73 -7.36
N VAL A 148 20.24 7.61 -7.04
CA VAL A 148 19.15 7.68 -8.03
C VAL A 148 18.62 9.10 -8.11
N ALA A 149 18.40 9.60 -9.34
CA ALA A 149 17.87 10.93 -9.58
C ALA A 149 16.51 11.15 -8.89
N PHE A 150 16.38 12.28 -8.18
CA PHE A 150 15.18 12.62 -7.41
C PHE A 150 13.89 12.58 -8.24
N GLU A 151 13.95 12.99 -9.51
CA GLU A 151 12.80 12.95 -10.42
C GLU A 151 12.21 11.54 -10.59
N ARG A 152 13.07 10.53 -10.76
CA ARG A 152 12.64 9.13 -10.90
C ARG A 152 12.05 8.60 -9.59
N VAL A 153 12.67 8.95 -8.47
CA VAL A 153 12.21 8.59 -7.12
C VAL A 153 10.83 9.20 -6.87
N PHE A 154 10.66 10.49 -7.13
CA PHE A 154 9.39 11.19 -6.93
C PHE A 154 8.28 10.60 -7.82
N GLN A 155 8.54 10.39 -9.11
CA GLN A 155 7.58 9.75 -10.02
C GLN A 155 7.20 8.34 -9.54
N SER A 156 8.18 7.55 -9.08
CA SER A 156 7.93 6.20 -8.59
C SER A 156 7.00 6.18 -7.36
N VAL A 157 7.19 7.09 -6.41
CA VAL A 157 6.30 7.22 -5.23
C VAL A 157 4.89 7.58 -5.65
N VAL A 158 4.73 8.53 -6.56
CA VAL A 158 3.41 8.98 -7.01
C VAL A 158 2.65 7.84 -7.69
N ILE A 159 3.30 7.10 -8.61
CA ILE A 159 2.68 5.98 -9.31
C ILE A 159 2.31 4.86 -8.33
N TYR A 160 3.24 4.52 -7.43
CA TYR A 160 3.01 3.48 -6.44
C TYR A 160 1.92 3.84 -5.42
N SER A 161 1.78 5.12 -5.10
CA SER A 161 0.73 5.61 -4.18
C SER A 161 -0.68 5.28 -4.71
N ILE A 162 -0.89 5.30 -6.03
CA ILE A 162 -2.17 4.97 -6.66
C ILE A 162 -2.51 3.49 -6.46
N TRP A 163 -1.51 2.61 -6.55
CA TRP A 163 -1.67 1.19 -6.22
C TRP A 163 -2.10 0.99 -4.76
N LEU A 164 -1.44 1.67 -3.82
CA LEU A 164 -1.83 1.58 -2.40
C LEU A 164 -3.22 2.16 -2.13
N VAL A 165 -3.62 3.25 -2.80
CA VAL A 165 -4.98 3.79 -2.72
C VAL A 165 -6.00 2.73 -3.16
N PHE A 166 -5.73 2.00 -4.24
CA PHE A 166 -6.59 0.92 -4.71
C PHE A 166 -6.73 -0.19 -3.66
N VAL A 167 -5.61 -0.65 -3.08
CA VAL A 167 -5.60 -1.67 -2.01
C VAL A 167 -6.39 -1.23 -0.78
N VAL A 168 -6.17 0.00 -0.30
CA VAL A 168 -6.89 0.59 0.84
C VAL A 168 -8.40 0.67 0.55
N THR A 169 -8.76 1.05 -0.67
CA THR A 169 -10.15 1.13 -1.11
C THR A 169 -10.83 -0.23 -1.11
N LEU A 170 -10.16 -1.28 -1.61
CA LEU A 170 -10.66 -2.66 -1.54
C LEU A 170 -10.80 -3.13 -0.09
N THR A 171 -9.82 -2.85 0.77
CA THR A 171 -9.87 -3.22 2.18
C THR A 171 -11.10 -2.62 2.87
N LEU A 172 -11.33 -1.33 2.63
CA LEU A 172 -12.50 -0.63 3.16
C LEU A 172 -13.79 -1.25 2.61
N PHE A 173 -13.87 -1.51 1.32
CA PHE A 173 -15.04 -2.14 0.69
C PHE A 173 -15.37 -3.50 1.32
N PHE A 174 -14.38 -4.39 1.44
CA PHE A 174 -14.61 -5.69 2.09
C PHE A 174 -14.96 -5.54 3.57
N SER A 175 -14.40 -4.55 4.27
CA SER A 175 -14.79 -4.22 5.66
C SER A 175 -16.25 -3.77 5.76
N THR A 176 -16.82 -3.14 4.73
CA THR A 176 -18.27 -2.83 4.70
C THR A 176 -19.14 -4.08 4.44
N ILE A 177 -18.67 -5.04 3.66
CA ILE A 177 -19.42 -6.25 3.29
C ILE A 177 -19.36 -7.32 4.38
N MET A 178 -18.20 -7.58 4.95
CA MET A 178 -18.02 -8.70 5.88
C MET A 178 -18.28 -8.28 7.32
N LYS A 179 -18.63 -9.25 8.18
CA LYS A 179 -18.75 -9.04 9.63
C LYS A 179 -17.40 -9.27 10.32
N GLY A 180 -16.65 -10.33 9.99
CA GLY A 180 -15.40 -10.68 10.67
C GLY A 180 -14.13 -10.04 10.09
N ASN A 181 -13.28 -9.48 10.96
CA ASN A 181 -12.01 -8.84 10.62
C ASN A 181 -11.06 -9.77 9.83
N GLY A 182 -10.90 -11.03 10.26
CA GLY A 182 -10.02 -11.99 9.57
C GLY A 182 -10.46 -12.31 8.13
N GLY A 183 -11.78 -12.36 7.89
CA GLY A 183 -12.34 -12.55 6.55
C GLY A 183 -12.04 -11.38 5.62
N VAL A 184 -12.13 -10.14 6.13
CA VAL A 184 -11.79 -8.93 5.38
C VAL A 184 -10.33 -8.98 4.92
N ALA A 185 -9.42 -9.29 5.83
CA ALA A 185 -7.99 -9.37 5.50
C ALA A 185 -7.71 -10.46 4.46
N PHE A 186 -8.20 -11.67 4.68
CA PHE A 186 -7.98 -12.80 3.77
C PHE A 186 -8.49 -12.52 2.36
N VAL A 187 -9.76 -12.07 2.22
CA VAL A 187 -10.36 -11.80 0.92
C VAL A 187 -9.64 -10.66 0.21
N THR A 188 -9.27 -9.59 0.93
CA THR A 188 -8.55 -8.47 0.33
C THR A 188 -7.18 -8.89 -0.19
N ILE A 189 -6.38 -9.59 0.62
CA ILE A 189 -5.05 -10.07 0.23
C ILE A 189 -5.16 -11.03 -0.95
N PHE A 190 -6.12 -11.97 -0.89
CA PHE A 190 -6.35 -12.93 -1.96
C PHE A 190 -6.72 -12.25 -3.29
N VAL A 191 -7.63 -11.27 -3.26
CA VAL A 191 -8.05 -10.54 -4.46
C VAL A 191 -6.90 -9.70 -5.02
N VAL A 192 -6.16 -8.99 -4.16
CA VAL A 192 -4.99 -8.20 -4.59
C VAL A 192 -3.92 -9.09 -5.22
N PHE A 193 -3.59 -10.21 -4.56
CA PHE A 193 -2.63 -11.18 -5.09
C PHE A 193 -3.11 -11.79 -6.41
N ALA A 194 -4.37 -12.22 -6.49
CA ALA A 194 -4.95 -12.78 -7.71
C ALA A 194 -4.90 -11.77 -8.87
N ILE A 195 -5.25 -10.50 -8.64
CA ILE A 195 -5.17 -9.45 -9.66
C ILE A 195 -3.71 -9.28 -10.10
N SER A 196 -2.75 -9.21 -9.18
CA SER A 196 -1.33 -9.07 -9.50
C SER A 196 -0.81 -10.25 -10.32
N THR A 197 -1.10 -11.49 -9.92
CA THR A 197 -0.68 -12.69 -10.64
C THR A 197 -1.32 -12.78 -12.02
N VAL A 198 -2.63 -12.56 -12.13
CA VAL A 198 -3.35 -12.61 -13.41
C VAL A 198 -2.83 -11.53 -14.37
N THR A 199 -2.55 -10.34 -13.85
CA THR A 199 -1.98 -9.24 -14.64
C THR A 199 -0.58 -9.58 -15.13
N SER A 200 0.26 -10.14 -14.27
CA SER A 200 1.61 -10.59 -14.65
C SER A 200 1.59 -11.68 -15.71
N LEU A 201 0.66 -12.64 -15.63
CA LEU A 201 0.54 -13.73 -16.61
C LEU A 201 -0.05 -13.30 -17.95
N LEU A 202 -1.01 -12.36 -17.94
CA LEU A 202 -1.75 -11.91 -19.13
C LEU A 202 -1.32 -10.52 -19.60
N GLY A 203 -0.10 -10.08 -19.30
CA GLY A 203 0.38 -8.69 -19.45
C GLY A 203 0.13 -8.06 -20.82
N LYS A 204 0.01 -8.84 -21.90
CA LYS A 204 -0.37 -8.35 -23.24
C LYS A 204 -1.83 -7.87 -23.35
N TYR A 205 -2.76 -8.49 -22.62
CA TYR A 205 -4.21 -8.23 -22.70
C TYR A 205 -4.73 -7.39 -21.52
N LEU A 206 -4.01 -7.37 -20.40
CA LEU A 206 -4.41 -6.68 -19.17
C LEU A 206 -3.62 -5.39 -18.89
N LYS A 207 -3.27 -4.65 -19.96
CA LYS A 207 -2.61 -3.34 -19.85
C LYS A 207 -3.39 -2.30 -19.03
N TRP A 208 -4.68 -2.54 -18.81
CA TRP A 208 -5.60 -1.67 -18.08
C TRP A 208 -5.76 -2.01 -16.60
N SER A 209 -5.18 -3.11 -16.13
CA SER A 209 -5.35 -3.60 -14.76
C SER A 209 -4.68 -2.67 -13.75
N PRO A 210 -5.27 -2.44 -12.56
CA PRO A 210 -4.64 -1.66 -11.50
C PRO A 210 -3.26 -2.16 -11.06
N ALA A 211 -3.00 -3.46 -11.19
CA ALA A 211 -1.70 -4.03 -10.82
C ALA A 211 -0.56 -3.65 -11.78
N THR A 212 -0.85 -3.17 -12.99
CA THR A 212 0.23 -2.67 -13.88
C THR A 212 0.88 -1.40 -13.33
N MET A 213 0.27 -0.71 -12.35
CA MET A 213 0.88 0.42 -11.66
C MET A 213 2.23 0.05 -11.02
N THR A 214 2.36 -1.15 -10.45
CA THR A 214 3.63 -1.58 -9.83
C THR A 214 4.70 -1.84 -10.89
N GLU A 215 4.31 -2.35 -12.07
CA GLU A 215 5.22 -2.56 -13.21
C GLU A 215 5.70 -1.23 -13.79
N HIS A 216 4.78 -0.28 -14.03
CA HIS A 216 5.13 1.07 -14.49
C HIS A 216 6.05 1.80 -13.51
N THR A 217 5.90 1.54 -12.21
CA THR A 217 6.80 2.10 -11.19
C THR A 217 8.25 1.61 -11.38
N GLY A 218 8.45 0.31 -11.61
CA GLY A 218 9.76 -0.26 -11.90
C GLY A 218 10.35 0.27 -13.21
N GLN A 219 9.53 0.39 -14.26
CA GLN A 219 9.96 0.95 -15.55
C GLN A 219 10.48 2.39 -15.43
N VAL A 220 9.81 3.23 -14.64
CA VAL A 220 10.25 4.62 -14.38
C VAL A 220 11.59 4.65 -13.64
N LEU A 221 11.81 3.77 -12.68
CA LEU A 221 13.09 3.71 -11.96
C LEU A 221 14.25 3.31 -12.87
N LEU A 222 14.05 2.24 -13.65
CA LEU A 222 15.09 1.67 -14.52
C LEU A 222 15.35 2.54 -15.76
N SER A 223 14.28 2.88 -16.50
CA SER A 223 14.38 3.52 -17.81
C SER A 223 14.16 5.04 -17.80
N GLY A 224 13.58 5.59 -16.73
CA GLY A 224 13.18 7.00 -16.65
C GLY A 224 12.03 7.38 -17.58
N LYS A 225 11.38 6.42 -18.25
CA LYS A 225 10.30 6.65 -19.21
C LYS A 225 9.01 6.00 -18.75
N LEU A 226 7.91 6.70 -18.97
CA LEU A 226 6.56 6.17 -18.81
C LEU A 226 6.14 5.47 -20.10
N ASP A 227 5.55 4.28 -19.97
CA ASP A 227 4.93 3.63 -21.12
C ASP A 227 3.65 4.36 -21.54
N SER A 228 3.36 4.31 -22.84
CA SER A 228 2.11 4.76 -23.46
C SER A 228 0.83 4.20 -22.79
N SER A 229 0.91 2.99 -22.22
CA SER A 229 -0.22 2.33 -21.56
C SER A 229 -0.53 2.91 -20.18
N PHE A 230 0.37 3.72 -19.60
CA PHE A 230 0.24 4.27 -18.25
C PHE A 230 -1.04 5.09 -18.07
N LEU A 231 -1.36 5.97 -19.01
CA LEU A 231 -2.55 6.83 -18.90
C LEU A 231 -3.84 6.00 -18.88
N LEU A 232 -3.90 4.95 -19.69
CA LEU A 232 -5.04 4.04 -19.71
C LEU A 232 -5.19 3.35 -18.36
N ALA A 233 -4.11 2.75 -17.85
CA ALA A 233 -4.11 2.06 -16.56
C ALA A 233 -4.42 3.01 -15.38
N PHE A 234 -3.95 4.25 -15.45
CA PHE A 234 -4.25 5.27 -14.44
C PHE A 234 -5.74 5.61 -14.41
N ILE A 235 -6.33 5.93 -15.57
CA ILE A 235 -7.75 6.29 -15.68
C ILE A 235 -8.64 5.13 -15.22
N THR A 236 -8.34 3.90 -15.64
CA THR A 236 -9.12 2.72 -15.23
C THR A 236 -9.00 2.46 -13.74
N THR A 237 -7.81 2.60 -13.16
CA THR A 237 -7.61 2.43 -11.71
C THR A 237 -8.42 3.45 -10.91
N ILE A 238 -8.37 4.73 -11.30
CA ILE A 238 -9.17 5.79 -10.65
C ILE A 238 -10.67 5.52 -10.82
N ALA A 239 -11.11 5.11 -12.00
CA ALA A 239 -12.51 4.77 -12.24
C ALA A 239 -12.97 3.61 -11.34
N ILE A 240 -12.16 2.54 -11.21
CA ILE A 240 -12.47 1.41 -10.33
C ILE A 240 -12.51 1.86 -8.87
N ILE A 241 -11.56 2.68 -8.40
CA ILE A 241 -11.57 3.24 -7.04
C ILE A 241 -12.88 3.98 -6.77
N ILE A 242 -13.30 4.86 -7.68
CA ILE A 242 -14.55 5.62 -7.54
C ILE A 242 -15.76 4.68 -7.48
N VAL A 243 -15.84 3.70 -8.37
CA VAL A 243 -16.95 2.72 -8.39
C VAL A 243 -17.00 1.92 -7.09
N VAL A 244 -15.86 1.43 -6.60
CA VAL A 244 -15.77 0.66 -5.35
C VAL A 244 -16.13 1.52 -4.13
N LEU A 245 -15.73 2.80 -4.10
CA LEU A 245 -16.13 3.74 -3.05
C LEU A 245 -17.64 3.99 -3.06
N ILE A 246 -18.22 4.24 -4.23
CA ILE A 246 -19.67 4.42 -4.35
C ILE A 246 -20.39 3.14 -3.90
N ALA A 247 -19.93 1.97 -4.32
CA ALA A 247 -20.50 0.69 -3.90
C ALA A 247 -20.41 0.51 -2.37
N SER A 248 -19.27 0.86 -1.76
CA SER A 248 -19.08 0.83 -0.30
C SER A 248 -20.13 1.68 0.43
N VAL A 249 -20.38 2.91 -0.04
CA VAL A 249 -21.40 3.81 0.53
C VAL A 249 -22.81 3.24 0.36
N GLN A 250 -23.15 2.73 -0.84
CA GLN A 250 -24.49 2.19 -1.11
C GLN A 250 -24.78 0.92 -0.30
N ILE A 251 -23.80 0.02 -0.17
CA ILE A 251 -23.92 -1.21 0.63
C ILE A 251 -24.06 -0.84 2.10
N PHE A 252 -23.26 0.09 2.60
CA PHE A 252 -23.35 0.54 3.99
C PHE A 252 -24.70 1.19 4.30
N LYS A 253 -25.28 1.95 3.36
CA LYS A 253 -26.61 2.55 3.50
C LYS A 253 -27.74 1.51 3.56
N ARG A 254 -27.62 0.40 2.83
CA ARG A 254 -28.66 -0.63 2.71
C ARG A 254 -28.65 -1.66 3.83
N LYS A 255 -27.54 -1.78 4.58
CA LYS A 255 -27.45 -2.75 5.68
C LYS A 255 -28.03 -2.16 6.95
N ASP A 256 -28.93 -2.91 7.58
CA ASP A 256 -29.43 -2.58 8.90
C ASP A 256 -28.27 -2.61 9.90
N LEU A 257 -28.04 -1.48 10.57
CA LEU A 257 -26.94 -1.27 11.50
C LEU A 257 -27.21 -1.93 12.87
N LEU A 258 -28.32 -2.65 13.03
CA LEU A 258 -28.86 -3.16 14.30
C LEU A 258 -28.89 -4.70 14.40
N GLU A 259 -28.24 -5.44 13.47
CA GLU A 259 -28.07 -6.90 13.57
C GLU A 259 -26.72 -7.35 14.13
#